data_AF-A0A2H6F7Y7-F1
#
_entry.id   AF-A0A2H6F7Y7-F1
#
_cell.length_a   1.000
_cell.length_b   1.000
_cell.length_c   1.000
_cell.angle_alpha   90.00
_cell.angle_beta   90.00
_cell.angle_gamma   90.00
#
_symmetry.space_group_name_H-M   'P 1'
#
loop_
_entity.id
_entity.type
_entity.pdbx_description
1 polymer ?
#
loop_
_entity_poly.entity_id
_entity_poly.type
_entity_poly.pdbx_seq_one_letter_code
_entity_poly.pdbx_strand_id
1 'polypeptide(L)'
;MTAYKKTYDILYRIYNKHRRNYKENSYDSKQMCLMWSTADPPDEIEGTEPFDDIEKTFDISINDDDALDLYDMRLEEATMRIIEMQQNK
;
A
#
# COMPACT_ATOMS: atom_id res chain seq x y z
N MET A 1 -16.46 -11.31 -9.93
CA MET A 1 -15.24 -10.48 -9.82
C MET A 1 -14.23 -11.30 -9.04
N THR A 2 -12.99 -11.46 -9.52
CA THR A 2 -11.97 -12.26 -8.81
C THR A 2 -11.53 -11.54 -7.53
N ALA A 3 -11.01 -12.30 -6.56
CA ALA A 3 -10.42 -11.72 -5.35
C ALA A 3 -9.35 -10.68 -5.71
N TYR A 4 -8.46 -11.03 -6.65
CA TYR A 4 -7.46 -10.12 -7.20
C TYR A 4 -8.02 -8.78 -7.66
N LYS A 5 -9.01 -8.78 -8.56
CA LYS A 5 -9.57 -7.53 -9.09
C LYS A 5 -10.20 -6.66 -7.99
N LYS A 6 -10.91 -7.29 -7.05
CA LYS A 6 -11.51 -6.57 -5.91
C LYS A 6 -10.43 -5.95 -5.01
N THR A 7 -9.40 -6.70 -4.66
CA THR A 7 -8.29 -6.21 -3.83
C THR A 7 -7.52 -5.11 -4.53
N TYR A 8 -7.16 -5.30 -5.80
CA TYR A 8 -6.48 -4.29 -6.61
C TYR A 8 -7.28 -2.99 -6.69
N ASP A 9 -8.57 -3.06 -7.01
CA ASP A 9 -9.43 -1.87 -7.15
C ASP A 9 -9.55 -1.09 -5.84
N ILE A 10 -9.54 -1.78 -4.70
CA ILE A 10 -9.58 -1.14 -3.37
C ILE A 10 -8.21 -0.56 -3.02
N LEU A 11 -7.13 -1.31 -3.21
CA LEU A 11 -5.77 -0.86 -2.93
C LEU A 11 -5.41 0.35 -3.79
N TYR A 12 -5.79 0.36 -5.07
CA TYR A 12 -5.59 1.51 -5.96
C TYR A 12 -6.31 2.78 -5.48
N ARG A 13 -7.45 2.64 -4.80
CA ARG A 13 -8.16 3.79 -4.19
C ARG A 13 -7.42 4.33 -2.98
N ILE A 14 -6.92 3.45 -2.11
CA ILE A 14 -6.10 3.83 -0.94
C ILE A 14 -4.82 4.51 -1.45
N TYR A 15 -4.10 3.88 -2.37
CA TYR A 15 -2.91 4.43 -3.00
C TYR A 15 -3.14 5.83 -3.57
N ASN A 16 -4.24 6.05 -4.31
CA ASN A 16 -4.54 7.39 -4.84
C ASN A 16 -4.98 8.38 -3.77
N LYS A 17 -5.60 7.94 -2.66
CA LYS A 17 -5.92 8.80 -1.52
C LYS A 17 -4.64 9.42 -0.96
N HIS A 18 -3.62 8.60 -0.70
CA HIS A 18 -2.36 9.07 -0.09
C HIS A 18 -1.43 9.74 -1.10
N ARG A 19 -1.24 9.17 -2.30
CA ARG A 19 -0.35 9.72 -3.33
C ARG A 19 -0.67 11.17 -3.67
N ARG A 20 -1.95 11.53 -3.74
CA ARG A 20 -2.40 12.88 -4.12
C ARG A 20 -2.05 13.96 -3.10
N ASN A 21 -1.64 13.57 -1.89
CA ASN A 21 -1.15 14.52 -0.89
C ASN A 21 0.25 15.06 -1.25
N TYR A 22 0.97 14.38 -2.15
CA TYR A 22 2.35 14.69 -2.53
C TYR A 22 2.41 15.10 -4.01
N LYS A 23 2.69 16.38 -4.29
CA LYS A 23 2.70 16.92 -5.66
C LYS A 23 3.83 16.33 -6.50
N GLU A 24 4.96 16.04 -5.85
CA GLU A 24 6.11 15.36 -6.41
C GLU A 24 5.77 13.96 -6.92
N ASN A 25 4.76 13.30 -6.32
CA ASN A 25 4.28 11.99 -6.73
C ASN A 25 3.18 12.06 -7.81
N SER A 26 3.22 13.08 -8.68
CA SER A 26 2.18 13.35 -9.70
C SER A 26 2.06 12.25 -10.77
N TYR A 27 3.14 11.54 -11.09
CA TYR A 27 3.13 10.42 -12.04
C TYR A 27 2.58 9.15 -11.39
N ASP A 28 1.59 8.52 -12.02
CA ASP A 28 0.98 7.28 -11.53
C ASP A 28 1.81 6.05 -11.95
N SER A 29 2.95 5.84 -11.31
CA SER A 29 3.84 4.70 -11.59
C SER A 29 3.35 3.38 -10.99
N LYS A 30 2.34 3.44 -10.11
CA LYS A 30 1.79 2.33 -9.33
C LYS A 30 2.78 1.71 -8.33
N GLN A 31 3.83 2.44 -7.96
CA GLN A 31 4.77 2.05 -6.90
C GLN A 31 4.20 2.41 -5.52
N MET A 32 4.19 1.46 -4.59
CA MET A 32 3.60 1.64 -3.26
C MET A 32 4.25 2.79 -2.48
N CYS A 33 5.57 2.97 -2.60
CA CYS A 33 6.31 4.07 -1.98
C CYS A 33 5.75 5.47 -2.28
N LEU A 34 5.00 5.65 -3.38
CA LEU A 34 4.36 6.93 -3.71
C LEU A 34 3.19 7.32 -2.79
N MET A 35 2.80 6.45 -1.85
CA MET A 35 1.88 6.81 -0.77
C MET A 35 2.53 7.69 0.31
N TRP A 36 3.86 7.88 0.28
CA TRP A 36 4.63 8.77 1.14
C TRP A 36 5.36 9.83 0.32
N SER A 37 5.86 10.89 0.96
CA SER A 37 6.68 11.88 0.25
C SER A 37 7.97 11.23 -0.26
N THR A 38 8.32 11.49 -1.52
CA THR A 38 9.61 11.10 -2.10
C THR A 38 10.69 12.18 -1.90
N ALA A 39 10.29 13.38 -1.46
CA ALA A 39 11.19 14.48 -1.15
C ALA A 39 11.59 14.51 0.32
N ASP A 40 10.67 14.10 1.21
CA ASP A 40 10.85 14.04 2.67
C ASP A 40 10.18 12.75 3.20
N PRO A 41 10.73 11.57 2.87
CA PRO A 41 10.17 10.30 3.31
C PRO A 41 10.26 10.19 4.84
N PRO A 42 9.27 9.54 5.49
CA PRO A 42 9.35 9.33 6.94
C PRO A 42 10.52 8.41 7.30
N ASP A 43 11.05 8.56 8.51
CA ASP A 43 12.09 7.67 9.04
C ASP A 43 11.57 6.23 9.25
N GLU A 44 10.30 6.10 9.62
CA GLU A 44 9.59 4.83 9.81
C GLU A 44 8.29 4.84 9.00
N ILE A 45 8.03 3.75 8.27
CA ILE A 45 6.82 3.60 7.45
C ILE A 45 5.77 2.71 8.10
N GLU A 46 6.15 1.80 8.99
CA GLU A 46 5.22 1.00 9.79
C GLU A 46 4.32 1.91 10.65
N GLY A 47 3.05 1.55 10.81
CA GLY A 47 2.09 2.34 11.61
C GLY A 47 1.80 3.75 11.07
N THR A 48 2.15 4.02 9.81
CA THR A 48 1.77 5.27 9.14
C THR A 48 0.38 5.15 8.51
N GLU A 49 -0.30 6.29 8.30
CA GLU A 49 -1.68 6.33 7.78
C GLU A 49 -1.90 5.47 6.51
N PRO A 50 -0.99 5.42 5.52
CA PRO A 50 -1.15 4.53 4.37
C PRO A 50 -1.25 3.04 4.74
N PHE A 51 -0.45 2.55 5.68
CA PHE A 51 -0.53 1.15 6.11
C PHE A 51 -1.70 0.90 7.06
N ASP A 52 -2.00 1.82 7.98
CA ASP A 52 -3.20 1.73 8.84
C ASP A 52 -4.48 1.57 8.01
N ASP A 53 -4.60 2.33 6.91
CA ASP A 53 -5.73 2.24 6.00
C ASP A 53 -5.79 0.89 5.27
N ILE A 54 -4.64 0.33 4.89
CA ILE A 54 -4.54 -1.00 4.26
C ILE A 54 -4.93 -2.09 5.27
N GLU A 55 -4.33 -2.10 6.46
CA GLU A 55 -4.61 -3.04 7.54
C GLU A 55 -6.10 -3.06 7.88
N LYS A 56 -6.68 -1.87 8.11
CA LYS A 56 -8.10 -1.73 8.44
C LYS A 56 -9.01 -2.16 7.29
N THR A 57 -8.66 -1.87 6.05
CA THR A 57 -9.51 -2.17 4.89
C THR A 57 -9.51 -3.63 4.52
N PHE A 58 -8.34 -4.28 4.59
CA PHE A 58 -8.20 -5.69 4.24
C PHE A 58 -8.31 -6.61 5.45
N ASP A 59 -8.40 -6.05 6.65
CA ASP A 59 -8.36 -6.77 7.91
C ASP A 59 -7.13 -7.69 7.90
N ILE A 60 -5.94 -7.09 7.91
CA ILE A 60 -4.62 -7.76 7.98
C ILE A 60 -3.73 -7.03 8.98
N SER A 61 -2.61 -7.65 9.36
CA SER A 61 -1.56 -7.01 10.15
C SER A 61 -0.29 -6.93 9.32
N ILE A 62 0.36 -5.78 9.32
CA ILE A 62 1.60 -5.46 8.61
C ILE A 62 2.63 -5.08 9.68
N ASN A 63 3.61 -5.94 9.91
CA ASN A 63 4.77 -5.63 10.75
C ASN A 63 5.82 -4.84 9.96
N ASP A 64 6.94 -4.48 10.60
CA ASP A 64 8.05 -3.74 10.01
C ASP A 64 8.59 -4.41 8.72
N ASP A 65 8.80 -5.72 8.74
CA ASP A 65 9.34 -6.48 7.59
C ASP A 65 8.35 -6.46 6.41
N ASP A 66 7.07 -6.71 6.70
CA ASP A 66 5.98 -6.65 5.72
C ASP A 66 5.82 -5.23 5.15
N ALA A 67 5.99 -4.20 6.00
CA ALA A 67 5.91 -2.80 5.60
C ALA A 67 7.03 -2.44 4.62
N LEU A 68 8.27 -2.87 4.91
CA LEU A 68 9.42 -2.67 4.01
C LEU A 68 9.22 -3.38 2.67
N ASP A 69 8.80 -4.64 2.70
CA ASP A 69 8.52 -5.42 1.48
C ASP A 69 7.42 -4.75 0.64
N LEU A 70 6.29 -4.38 1.27
CA LEU A 70 5.17 -3.74 0.58
C LEU A 70 5.53 -2.35 0.04
N TYR A 71 6.42 -1.62 0.70
CA TYR A 71 6.84 -0.28 0.27
C TYR A 71 7.58 -0.31 -1.08
N ASP A 72 8.41 -1.33 -1.29
CA ASP A 72 9.20 -1.51 -2.51
C ASP A 72 8.40 -2.15 -3.67
N MET A 73 7.20 -2.67 -3.40
CA MET A 73 6.35 -3.33 -4.38
C MET A 73 5.57 -2.35 -5.28
N ARG A 74 5.17 -2.85 -6.45
CA ARG A 74 4.09 -2.26 -7.24
C ARG A 74 2.73 -2.73 -6.73
N LEU A 75 1.68 -1.99 -7.05
CA LEU A 75 0.30 -2.33 -6.70
C LEU A 75 -0.10 -3.76 -7.08
N GLU A 76 0.38 -4.27 -8.21
CA GLU A 76 0.07 -5.64 -8.65
C GLU A 76 0.69 -6.70 -7.71
N GLU A 77 1.92 -6.47 -7.27
CA GLU A 77 2.67 -7.33 -6.34
C GLU A 77 2.09 -7.23 -4.93
N ALA A 78 1.89 -6.00 -4.44
CA ALA A 78 1.25 -5.72 -3.16
C ALA A 78 -0.17 -6.31 -3.09
N THR A 79 -0.93 -6.31 -4.19
CA THR A 79 -2.24 -6.96 -4.25
C THR A 79 -2.13 -8.46 -3.98
N MET A 80 -1.14 -9.14 -4.57
CA MET A 80 -0.93 -10.57 -4.33
C MET A 80 -0.52 -10.81 -2.88
N ARG A 81 0.43 -10.03 -2.36
CA ARG A 81 0.91 -10.12 -0.98
C ARG A 81 -0.22 -9.95 0.04
N ILE A 82 -1.09 -8.94 -0.15
CA ILE A 82 -2.26 -8.71 0.72
C ILE A 82 -3.22 -9.91 0.68
N ILE A 83 -3.46 -10.51 -0.49
CA ILE A 83 -4.33 -11.69 -0.60
C ILE A 83 -3.73 -12.89 0.15
N GLU A 84 -2.41 -13.09 0.08
CA GLU A 84 -1.72 -14.13 0.85
C GLU A 84 -1.84 -13.88 2.35
N MET A 85 -1.63 -12.64 2.82
CA MET A 85 -1.82 -12.26 4.22
C MET A 85 -3.25 -12.53 4.71
N GLN A 86 -4.27 -12.27 3.89
CA GLN A 86 -5.67 -12.58 4.21
C GLN A 86 -5.94 -14.09 4.34
N GLN A 87 -5.16 -14.94 3.65
CA GLN A 87 -5.31 -16.39 3.68
C GLN A 87 -4.54 -17.04 4.83
N ASN A 88 -3.47 -16.41 5.30
CA ASN A 88 -2.62 -16.91 6.39
C ASN A 88 -3.06 -16.45 7.79
N LYS A 89 -4.27 -15.90 7.90
CA LYS A 89 -4.90 -15.52 9.16
C LYS A 89 -5.33 -16.71 10.02
#